data_AF-A0A397A2J9-F1
#
_entry.id   AF-A0A397A2J9-F1
#
_cell.length_a   1.000
_cell.length_b   1.000
_cell.length_c   1.000
_cell.angle_alpha   90.00
_cell.angle_beta   90.00
_cell.angle_gamma   90.00
#
_symmetry.space_group_name_H-M   'P 1'
#
loop_
_entity.id
_entity.type
_entity.pdbx_description
1 polymer ?
#
loop_
_entity_poly.entity_id
_entity_poly.type
_entity_poly.pdbx_seq_one_letter_code
_entity_poly.pdbx_strand_id
1 'polypeptide(L)'
;HQLDELTPDAFCDWKLTTLTSIDDDQARHTWSFLKVLFEPDARKQLLVHLGFDGAAVPPSAVLPSPSDVESGPLPTFTAASEASITRSLLVGNFDAAVDVCLANNQLANALLLATCGGPELWHRTQEAFFSRQTRPFMQIVAAIIKNELDTLVLQWKQTLAILSTYSKSDEFPALCDQLAWRLLKSGDAFAASLCFICAMNMPKTVELWTAAASSHGHPAATVHLVEQIHVLAQGTGQSPDLDAPVYEAFAALVGLNLVSPSHRPVEPTDDGIPSTNTFIADTSTPLTPVSQILQHDAPRPSTTSSSHSADSVDRPPPFVRTAAMANISEDDLGIVETLTALLSLLSFQKLSGAEAKQLAEAVKAKDALVAKLNAADLSPTVLDSVHDMAAALQRRDFKAAQQVHVALTSSHWALQKEWLRGLKPFYQLCIKRLK
;
A
#
# COMPACT_ATOMS: atom_id res chain seq x y z
N HIS A 1 19.86 26.17 10.63
CA HIS A 1 19.30 26.76 11.87
C HIS A 1 17.81 26.46 11.98
N GLN A 2 16.91 27.15 11.26
CA GLN A 2 15.47 26.83 11.36
C GLN A 2 15.12 25.40 10.88
N LEU A 3 15.87 24.88 9.90
CA LEU A 3 15.74 23.52 9.38
C LEU A 3 16.12 22.42 10.39
N ASP A 4 16.95 22.76 11.39
CA ASP A 4 17.45 21.85 12.41
C ASP A 4 16.63 21.95 13.72
N GLU A 5 15.86 23.02 13.87
CA GLU A 5 15.07 23.34 15.09
C GLU A 5 13.60 22.96 14.98
N LEU A 6 13.04 22.97 13.77
CA LEU A 6 11.63 22.70 13.52
C LEU A 6 11.41 21.26 13.03
N THR A 7 10.26 20.69 13.35
CA THR A 7 9.80 19.48 12.67
C THR A 7 9.54 19.79 11.18
N PRO A 8 9.70 18.83 10.25
CA PRO A 8 9.51 19.08 8.82
C PRO A 8 8.13 19.67 8.47
N ASP A 9 7.09 19.25 9.18
CA ASP A 9 5.73 19.80 9.03
C ASP A 9 5.66 21.28 9.45
N ALA A 10 6.18 21.61 10.64
CA ALA A 10 6.24 22.99 11.13
C ALA A 10 7.13 23.89 10.26
N PHE A 11 8.18 23.32 9.66
CA PHE A 11 9.03 24.02 8.71
C PHE A 11 8.28 24.35 7.41
N CYS A 12 7.46 23.43 6.90
CA CYS A 12 6.60 23.70 5.74
C CYS A 12 5.59 24.83 6.04
N ASP A 13 4.97 24.83 7.23
CA ASP A 13 4.06 25.89 7.64
C ASP A 13 4.76 27.25 7.80
N TRP A 14 5.96 27.24 8.36
CA TRP A 14 6.79 28.44 8.43
C TRP A 14 7.15 28.99 7.04
N LYS A 15 7.48 28.11 6.08
CA LYS A 15 7.72 28.54 4.69
C LYS A 15 6.46 29.09 4.03
N LEU A 16 5.32 28.44 4.18
CA LEU A 16 4.05 28.89 3.62
C LEU A 16 3.62 30.26 4.16
N THR A 17 3.95 30.60 5.41
CA THR A 17 3.68 31.91 6.01
C THR A 17 4.70 32.99 5.65
N THR A 18 5.94 32.60 5.34
CA THR A 18 7.03 33.51 4.98
C THR A 18 7.00 33.92 3.50
N LEU A 19 6.41 33.09 2.63
CA LEU A 19 6.20 33.39 1.21
C LEU A 19 5.14 34.49 1.04
N THR A 20 5.60 35.74 0.91
CA THR A 20 4.77 36.96 0.85
C THR A 20 4.60 37.52 -0.56
N SER A 21 5.36 37.02 -1.54
CA SER A 21 5.27 37.45 -2.93
C SER A 21 4.11 36.79 -3.67
N ILE A 22 3.37 37.57 -4.46
CA ILE A 22 2.35 37.07 -5.39
C ILE A 22 3.01 36.19 -6.47
N ASP A 23 4.29 36.45 -6.80
CA ASP A 23 5.03 35.72 -7.85
C ASP A 23 5.47 34.30 -7.44
N ASP A 24 5.22 33.87 -6.19
CA ASP A 24 5.64 32.56 -5.64
C ASP A 24 4.51 31.51 -5.60
N ASP A 25 3.52 31.58 -6.49
CA ASP A 25 2.43 30.58 -6.55
C ASP A 25 2.94 29.14 -6.71
N GLN A 26 3.96 28.94 -7.55
CA GLN A 26 4.57 27.65 -7.78
C GLN A 26 5.24 27.09 -6.51
N ALA A 27 5.99 27.94 -5.80
CA ALA A 27 6.66 27.57 -4.56
C ALA A 27 5.64 27.22 -3.46
N ARG A 28 4.55 28.00 -3.33
CA ARG A 28 3.46 27.72 -2.38
C ARG A 28 2.84 26.34 -2.62
N HIS A 29 2.58 25.99 -3.88
CA HIS A 29 2.09 24.67 -4.25
C HIS A 29 3.10 23.56 -3.92
N THR A 30 4.40 23.75 -4.20
CA THR A 30 5.43 22.76 -3.85
C THR A 30 5.52 22.53 -2.34
N TRP A 31 5.55 23.59 -1.52
CA TRP A 31 5.61 23.46 -0.06
C TRP A 31 4.35 22.82 0.52
N SER A 32 3.18 23.14 -0.04
CA SER A 32 1.92 22.48 0.30
C SER A 32 1.95 20.98 0.00
N PHE A 33 2.49 20.57 -1.15
CA PHE A 33 2.65 19.14 -1.49
C PHE A 33 3.70 18.43 -0.63
N LEU A 34 4.76 19.12 -0.21
CA LEU A 34 5.74 18.57 0.73
C LEU A 34 5.12 18.36 2.11
N LYS A 35 4.29 19.30 2.59
CA LYS A 35 3.57 19.16 3.86
C LYS A 35 2.70 17.91 3.89
N VAL A 36 2.00 17.62 2.79
CA VAL A 36 1.13 16.43 2.65
C VAL A 36 1.85 15.13 3.01
N LEU A 37 3.16 15.02 2.78
CA LEU A 37 3.93 13.83 3.11
C LEU A 37 3.98 13.50 4.61
N PHE A 38 3.77 14.51 5.47
CA PHE A 38 3.86 14.39 6.93
C PHE A 38 2.48 14.29 7.61
N GLU A 39 1.41 14.47 6.85
CA GLU A 39 0.05 14.43 7.36
C GLU A 39 -0.44 12.98 7.56
N PRO A 40 -1.21 12.70 8.63
CA PRO A 40 -1.70 11.35 8.94
C PRO A 40 -2.63 10.78 7.85
N ASP A 41 -3.27 11.64 7.06
CA ASP A 41 -4.09 11.27 5.90
C ASP A 41 -3.68 12.07 4.66
N ALA A 42 -2.45 11.82 4.21
CA ALA A 42 -1.83 12.49 3.07
C ALA A 42 -2.74 12.55 1.83
N ARG A 43 -3.48 11.48 1.53
CA ARG A 43 -4.36 11.45 0.34
C ARG A 43 -5.56 12.38 0.46
N LYS A 44 -6.17 12.48 1.66
CA LYS A 44 -7.26 13.45 1.87
C LYS A 44 -6.75 14.88 1.83
N GLN A 45 -5.60 15.16 2.45
CA GLN A 45 -5.01 16.50 2.42
C GLN A 45 -4.60 16.90 0.99
N LEU A 46 -4.12 15.94 0.19
CA LEU A 46 -3.84 16.15 -1.23
C LEU A 46 -5.11 16.59 -1.99
N LEU A 47 -6.27 15.98 -1.72
CA LEU A 47 -7.54 16.40 -2.34
C LEU A 47 -7.92 17.83 -1.96
N VAL A 48 -7.73 18.22 -0.70
CA VAL A 48 -7.98 19.60 -0.23
C VAL A 48 -7.10 20.58 -0.99
N HIS A 49 -5.80 20.30 -1.12
CA HIS A 49 -4.87 21.17 -1.85
C HIS A 49 -5.14 21.23 -3.35
N LEU A 50 -5.71 20.19 -3.93
CA LEU A 50 -6.14 20.17 -5.33
C LEU A 50 -7.47 20.92 -5.56
N GLY A 51 -8.18 21.32 -4.50
CA GLY A 51 -9.49 21.97 -4.56
C GLY A 51 -10.66 21.00 -4.73
N PHE A 52 -10.48 19.74 -4.34
CA PHE A 52 -11.51 18.70 -4.33
C PHE A 52 -11.89 18.29 -2.90
N ASP A 53 -11.92 19.25 -1.98
CA ASP A 53 -12.52 19.04 -0.68
C ASP A 53 -14.02 18.83 -0.88
N GLY A 54 -14.56 17.71 -0.42
CA GLY A 54 -15.99 17.38 -0.52
C GLY A 54 -16.94 18.39 0.15
N ALA A 55 -16.43 19.53 0.62
CA ALA A 55 -17.14 20.69 1.13
C ALA A 55 -17.63 21.65 0.03
N ALA A 56 -17.15 21.53 -1.22
CA ALA A 56 -17.78 22.22 -2.34
C ALA A 56 -19.23 21.72 -2.48
N VAL A 57 -20.17 22.51 -1.99
CA VAL A 57 -21.61 22.25 -2.14
C VAL A 57 -21.87 22.02 -3.63
N PRO A 58 -22.37 20.84 -4.07
CA PRO A 58 -22.77 20.68 -5.46
C PRO A 58 -23.76 21.82 -5.74
N PRO A 59 -23.60 22.57 -6.85
CA PRO A 59 -24.40 23.77 -7.09
C PRO A 59 -25.85 23.43 -6.78
N SER A 60 -26.38 24.09 -5.73
CA SER A 60 -27.67 23.79 -5.12
C SER A 60 -28.67 23.56 -6.25
N ALA A 61 -29.32 22.38 -6.28
CA ALA A 61 -30.12 21.87 -7.38
C ALA A 61 -30.93 22.96 -8.14
N VAL A 62 -30.26 23.68 -9.03
CA VAL A 62 -30.90 24.58 -9.97
C VAL A 62 -31.50 23.61 -10.97
N LEU A 63 -32.82 23.56 -11.04
CA LEU A 63 -33.53 22.86 -12.10
C LEU A 63 -32.86 23.26 -13.42
N PRO A 64 -32.22 22.32 -14.13
CA PRO A 64 -31.47 22.67 -15.32
C PRO A 64 -32.44 23.28 -16.32
N SER A 65 -32.13 24.50 -16.78
CA SER A 65 -32.76 25.02 -17.99
C SER A 65 -32.47 24.03 -19.14
N PRO A 66 -33.44 23.73 -20.02
CA PRO A 66 -33.39 22.57 -20.93
C PRO A 66 -32.33 22.65 -22.04
N SER A 67 -31.36 23.57 -21.97
CA SER A 67 -30.54 23.96 -23.12
C SER A 67 -29.15 23.31 -23.21
N ASP A 68 -28.64 22.63 -22.17
CA ASP A 68 -27.20 22.23 -22.16
C ASP A 68 -26.92 20.73 -21.96
N VAL A 69 -27.89 19.84 -22.17
CA VAL A 69 -27.61 18.40 -22.17
C VAL A 69 -27.80 17.85 -23.57
N GLU A 70 -26.70 17.76 -24.31
CA GLU A 70 -26.63 17.06 -25.59
C GLU A 70 -27.10 15.61 -25.37
N SER A 71 -28.38 15.40 -25.69
CA SER A 71 -29.09 14.16 -25.41
C SER A 71 -28.68 13.19 -26.50
N GLY A 72 -27.87 12.21 -26.14
CA GLY A 72 -27.60 11.06 -27.01
C GLY A 72 -28.91 10.40 -27.48
N PRO A 73 -28.84 9.48 -28.46
CA PRO A 73 -30.02 8.85 -29.04
C PRO A 73 -30.95 8.30 -27.94
N LEU A 74 -32.24 8.64 -27.99
CA LEU A 74 -33.21 8.20 -26.99
C LEU A 74 -33.38 6.66 -27.05
N PRO A 75 -33.64 6.00 -25.91
CA PRO A 75 -33.97 4.58 -25.90
C PRO A 75 -35.24 4.35 -26.74
N THR A 76 -35.16 3.42 -27.69
CA THR A 76 -36.28 3.11 -28.59
C THR A 76 -37.04 1.91 -28.04
N PHE A 77 -38.34 2.06 -27.79
CA PHE A 77 -39.21 0.99 -27.33
C PHE A 77 -40.21 0.65 -28.43
N THR A 78 -40.08 -0.53 -29.04
CA THR A 78 -41.02 -1.02 -30.05
C THR A 78 -41.69 -2.31 -29.60
N ALA A 79 -42.96 -2.50 -29.97
CA ALA A 79 -43.68 -3.75 -29.69
C ALA A 79 -42.95 -4.98 -30.26
N ALA A 80 -42.25 -4.83 -31.39
CA ALA A 80 -41.43 -5.88 -31.97
C ALA A 80 -40.20 -6.21 -31.09
N SER A 81 -39.49 -5.20 -30.59
CA SER A 81 -38.37 -5.40 -29.66
C SER A 81 -38.83 -6.04 -28.35
N GLU A 82 -39.97 -5.62 -27.81
CA GLU A 82 -40.53 -6.14 -26.56
C GLU A 82 -40.93 -7.61 -26.72
N ALA A 83 -41.64 -7.96 -27.80
CA ALA A 83 -41.99 -9.35 -28.10
C ALA A 83 -40.74 -10.26 -28.25
N SER A 84 -39.68 -9.75 -28.87
CA SER A 84 -38.40 -10.47 -29.00
C SER A 84 -37.67 -10.66 -27.67
N ILE A 85 -37.65 -9.62 -26.82
CA ILE A 85 -37.09 -9.68 -25.47
C ILE A 85 -37.88 -10.69 -24.62
N THR A 86 -39.21 -10.58 -24.56
CA THR A 86 -40.07 -11.50 -23.82
C THR A 86 -39.86 -12.95 -24.26
N ARG A 87 -39.80 -13.21 -25.58
CA ARG A 87 -39.54 -14.57 -26.09
C ARG A 87 -38.18 -15.11 -25.64
N SER A 88 -37.14 -14.27 -25.66
CA SER A 88 -35.79 -14.65 -25.24
C SER A 88 -35.75 -14.97 -23.74
N LEU A 89 -36.44 -14.16 -22.92
CA LEU A 89 -36.57 -14.38 -21.48
C LEU A 89 -37.35 -15.66 -21.13
N LEU A 90 -38.43 -15.97 -21.85
CA LEU A 90 -39.21 -17.21 -21.63
C LEU A 90 -38.40 -18.49 -21.89
N VAL A 91 -37.41 -18.43 -22.77
CA VAL A 91 -36.48 -19.54 -23.08
C VAL A 91 -35.26 -19.52 -22.16
N GLY A 92 -35.08 -18.46 -21.36
CA GLY A 92 -33.90 -18.26 -20.50
C GLY A 92 -32.65 -17.79 -21.26
N ASN A 93 -32.79 -17.32 -22.50
CA ASN A 93 -31.70 -16.80 -23.30
C ASN A 93 -31.48 -15.31 -23.01
N PHE A 94 -30.70 -15.02 -21.97
CA PHE A 94 -30.40 -13.65 -21.56
C PHE A 94 -29.46 -12.93 -22.53
N ASP A 95 -28.53 -13.62 -23.19
CA ASP A 95 -27.64 -13.04 -24.20
C ASP A 95 -28.43 -12.36 -25.33
N ALA A 96 -29.38 -13.08 -25.92
CA ALA A 96 -30.22 -12.53 -26.99
C ALA A 96 -31.09 -11.37 -26.51
N ALA A 97 -31.61 -11.44 -25.28
CA ALA A 97 -32.40 -10.37 -24.70
C ALA A 97 -31.57 -9.08 -24.53
N VAL A 98 -30.33 -9.21 -24.03
CA VAL A 98 -29.39 -8.10 -23.86
C VAL A 98 -28.99 -7.51 -25.22
N ASP A 99 -28.69 -8.33 -26.22
CA ASP A 99 -28.30 -7.85 -27.56
C ASP A 99 -29.43 -7.03 -28.21
N VAL A 100 -30.69 -7.42 -28.03
CA VAL A 100 -31.86 -6.63 -28.49
C VAL A 100 -32.00 -5.32 -27.71
N CYS A 101 -31.77 -5.31 -26.40
CA CYS A 101 -31.77 -4.08 -25.61
C CYS A 101 -30.64 -3.13 -26.02
N LEU A 102 -29.42 -3.65 -26.24
CA LEU A 102 -28.29 -2.87 -26.74
C LEU A 102 -28.61 -2.30 -28.14
N ALA A 103 -29.11 -3.11 -29.07
CA ALA A 103 -29.47 -2.63 -30.42
C ALA A 103 -30.44 -1.43 -30.40
N ASN A 104 -31.39 -1.40 -29.45
CA ASN A 104 -32.39 -0.34 -29.33
C ASN A 104 -31.99 0.83 -28.40
N ASN A 105 -30.71 0.90 -28.01
CA ASN A 105 -30.18 1.86 -27.04
C ASN A 105 -30.90 1.85 -25.67
N GLN A 106 -31.51 0.71 -25.30
CA GLN A 106 -32.13 0.48 -23.98
C GLN A 106 -31.06 0.04 -22.98
N LEU A 107 -30.06 0.90 -22.77
CA LEU A 107 -28.86 0.57 -22.00
C LEU A 107 -29.14 0.15 -20.55
N ALA A 108 -30.12 0.78 -19.90
CA ALA A 108 -30.54 0.43 -18.54
C ALA A 108 -31.15 -0.99 -18.46
N ASN A 109 -32.00 -1.34 -19.43
CA ASN A 109 -32.60 -2.68 -19.51
C ASN A 109 -31.53 -3.73 -19.81
N ALA A 110 -30.59 -3.42 -20.72
CA ALA A 110 -29.48 -4.31 -21.04
C ALA A 110 -28.64 -4.63 -19.79
N LEU A 111 -28.23 -3.60 -19.04
CA LEU A 111 -27.50 -3.80 -17.79
C LEU A 111 -28.33 -4.61 -16.78
N LEU A 112 -29.59 -4.27 -16.55
CA LEU A 112 -30.43 -5.00 -15.59
C LEU A 112 -30.54 -6.50 -15.93
N LEU A 113 -30.81 -6.82 -17.19
CA LEU A 113 -30.92 -8.20 -17.66
C LEU A 113 -29.60 -8.96 -17.57
N ALA A 114 -28.47 -8.29 -17.82
CA ALA A 114 -27.16 -8.91 -17.76
C ALA A 114 -26.80 -9.39 -16.34
N THR A 115 -27.36 -8.79 -15.27
CA THR A 115 -27.17 -9.28 -13.89
C THR A 115 -27.72 -10.70 -13.69
N CYS A 116 -28.70 -11.12 -14.49
CA CYS A 116 -29.28 -12.46 -14.44
C CYS A 116 -28.56 -13.50 -15.32
N GLY A 117 -27.71 -13.07 -16.26
CA GLY A 117 -27.03 -13.95 -17.23
C GLY A 117 -25.60 -14.36 -16.85
N GLY A 118 -25.13 -14.02 -15.65
CA GLY A 118 -23.81 -14.39 -15.15
C GLY A 118 -22.69 -13.37 -15.44
N PRO A 119 -21.46 -13.62 -14.96
CA PRO A 119 -20.38 -12.64 -14.97
C PRO A 119 -19.88 -12.31 -16.38
N GLU A 120 -19.86 -13.29 -17.29
CA GLU A 120 -19.39 -13.10 -18.67
C GLU A 120 -20.32 -12.15 -19.45
N LEU A 121 -21.64 -12.39 -19.37
CA LEU A 121 -22.62 -11.52 -20.01
C LEU A 121 -22.60 -10.11 -19.41
N TRP A 122 -22.44 -10.00 -18.09
CA TRP A 122 -22.31 -8.72 -17.41
C TRP A 122 -21.12 -7.91 -17.92
N HIS A 123 -19.92 -8.50 -17.99
CA HIS A 123 -18.72 -7.83 -18.48
C HIS A 123 -18.88 -7.37 -19.94
N ARG A 124 -19.35 -8.24 -20.84
CA ARG A 124 -19.63 -7.89 -22.24
C ARG A 124 -20.64 -6.73 -22.35
N THR A 125 -21.69 -6.75 -21.53
CA THR A 125 -22.72 -5.70 -21.53
C THR A 125 -22.18 -4.38 -21.02
N GLN A 126 -21.36 -4.39 -19.96
CA GLN A 126 -20.69 -3.18 -19.47
C GLN A 126 -19.77 -2.57 -20.52
N GLU A 127 -19.01 -3.39 -21.24
CA GLU A 127 -18.15 -2.90 -22.33
C GLU A 127 -18.96 -2.30 -23.49
N ALA A 128 -20.05 -2.97 -23.88
CA ALA A 128 -20.99 -2.44 -24.87
C ALA A 128 -21.70 -1.15 -24.39
N PHE A 129 -21.93 -1.01 -23.08
CA PHE A 129 -22.45 0.21 -22.48
C PHE A 129 -21.44 1.35 -22.60
N PHE A 130 -20.20 1.16 -22.15
CA PHE A 130 -19.20 2.22 -22.14
C PHE A 130 -18.74 2.62 -23.54
N SER A 131 -18.69 1.70 -24.50
CA SER A 131 -18.36 2.02 -25.90
C SER A 131 -19.36 2.96 -26.57
N ARG A 132 -20.60 3.02 -26.05
CA ARG A 132 -21.66 3.92 -26.53
C ARG A 132 -21.73 5.24 -25.77
N GLN A 133 -21.03 5.37 -24.64
CA GLN A 133 -21.02 6.60 -23.85
C GLN A 133 -19.94 7.55 -24.38
N THR A 134 -20.34 8.72 -24.85
CA THR A 134 -19.41 9.79 -25.31
C THR A 134 -19.09 10.81 -24.22
N ARG A 135 -19.78 10.75 -23.08
CA ARG A 135 -19.72 11.78 -22.03
C ARG A 135 -18.39 11.66 -21.24
N PRO A 136 -17.66 12.77 -21.01
CA PRO A 136 -16.40 12.77 -20.25
C PRO A 136 -16.52 12.16 -18.84
N PHE A 137 -17.62 12.43 -18.14
CA PHE A 137 -17.89 11.81 -16.83
C PHE A 137 -18.00 10.27 -16.90
N MET A 138 -18.58 9.73 -17.96
CA MET A 138 -18.69 8.28 -18.11
C MET A 138 -17.34 7.62 -18.37
N GLN A 139 -16.36 8.33 -18.94
CA GLN A 139 -14.98 7.84 -19.07
C GLN A 139 -14.33 7.67 -17.69
N ILE A 140 -14.58 8.60 -16.75
CA ILE A 140 -14.14 8.47 -15.35
C ILE A 140 -14.74 7.22 -14.72
N VAL A 141 -16.06 7.04 -14.86
CA VAL A 141 -16.76 5.88 -14.29
C VAL A 141 -16.24 4.58 -14.89
N ALA A 142 -16.00 4.54 -16.21
CA ALA A 142 -15.44 3.38 -16.89
C ALA A 142 -14.06 3.00 -16.33
N ALA A 143 -13.15 3.97 -16.19
CA ALA A 143 -11.81 3.74 -15.66
C ALA A 143 -11.83 3.26 -14.21
N ILE A 144 -12.72 3.81 -13.36
CA ILE A 144 -12.88 3.38 -11.97
C ILE A 144 -13.41 1.95 -11.89
N ILE A 145 -14.45 1.62 -12.68
CA ILE A 145 -15.05 0.28 -12.66
C ILE A 145 -14.11 -0.78 -13.23
N LYS A 146 -13.35 -0.45 -14.29
CA LYS A 146 -12.37 -1.36 -14.90
C LYS A 146 -11.03 -1.38 -14.18
N ASN A 147 -10.80 -0.47 -13.23
CA ASN A 147 -9.51 -0.24 -12.58
C ASN A 147 -8.37 0.11 -13.57
N GLU A 148 -8.71 0.76 -14.68
CA GLU A 148 -7.77 1.22 -15.74
C GLU A 148 -7.45 2.71 -15.57
N LEU A 149 -6.99 3.06 -14.36
CA LEU A 149 -6.77 4.45 -13.94
C LEU A 149 -5.65 5.16 -14.72
N ASP A 150 -4.75 4.41 -15.35
CA ASP A 150 -3.61 4.90 -16.15
C ASP A 150 -4.05 5.54 -17.47
N THR A 151 -5.19 5.11 -18.01
CA THR A 151 -5.71 5.54 -19.32
C THR A 151 -6.42 6.90 -19.30
N LEU A 152 -6.63 7.48 -18.10
CA LEU A 152 -7.36 8.73 -17.93
C LEU A 152 -6.63 9.90 -18.62
N VAL A 153 -7.34 10.62 -19.50
CA VAL A 153 -6.82 11.79 -20.27
C VAL A 153 -7.43 13.10 -19.77
N LEU A 154 -7.64 13.22 -18.46
CA LEU A 154 -8.22 14.40 -17.86
C LEU A 154 -7.14 15.43 -17.50
N GLN A 155 -7.58 16.59 -17.03
CA GLN A 155 -6.70 17.56 -16.38
C GLN A 155 -5.91 16.90 -15.26
N TRP A 156 -4.62 17.20 -15.15
CA TRP A 156 -3.71 16.50 -14.23
C TRP A 156 -4.18 16.52 -12.77
N LYS A 157 -4.78 17.64 -12.32
CA LYS A 157 -5.37 17.76 -10.98
C LYS A 157 -6.53 16.80 -10.76
N GLN A 158 -7.40 16.64 -11.75
CA GLN A 158 -8.54 15.72 -11.68
C GLN A 158 -8.06 14.27 -11.70
N THR A 159 -7.10 13.93 -12.57
CA THR A 159 -6.51 12.60 -12.61
C THR A 159 -5.85 12.27 -11.28
N LEU A 160 -5.04 13.17 -10.73
CA LEU A 160 -4.39 12.97 -9.43
C LEU A 160 -5.42 12.80 -8.30
N ALA A 161 -6.51 13.57 -8.29
CA ALA A 161 -7.59 13.41 -7.31
C ALA A 161 -8.29 12.04 -7.40
N ILE A 162 -8.56 11.56 -8.61
CA ILE A 162 -9.11 10.21 -8.84
C ILE A 162 -8.13 9.15 -8.33
N LEU A 163 -6.83 9.29 -8.63
CA LEU A 163 -5.80 8.40 -8.12
C LEU A 163 -5.77 8.40 -6.59
N SER A 164 -5.80 9.56 -5.93
CA SER A 164 -5.83 9.66 -4.46
C SER A 164 -7.05 8.97 -3.84
N THR A 165 -8.19 8.99 -4.53
CA THR A 165 -9.47 8.47 -4.01
C THR A 165 -9.65 6.98 -4.25
N TYR A 166 -9.34 6.49 -5.46
CA TYR A 166 -9.74 5.15 -5.91
C TYR A 166 -8.59 4.15 -6.04
N SER A 167 -7.33 4.60 -6.12
CA SER A 167 -6.20 3.66 -6.24
C SER A 167 -5.87 3.00 -4.91
N LYS A 168 -5.31 1.78 -4.96
CA LYS A 168 -4.82 1.08 -3.76
C LYS A 168 -3.55 1.73 -3.21
N SER A 169 -3.17 1.38 -1.98
CA SER A 169 -2.00 1.96 -1.30
C SER A 169 -0.69 1.69 -2.02
N ASP A 170 -0.58 0.51 -2.62
CA ASP A 170 0.58 -0.04 -3.32
C ASP A 170 0.68 0.44 -4.78
N GLU A 171 -0.45 0.60 -5.46
CA GLU A 171 -0.50 1.01 -6.88
C GLU A 171 -0.35 2.53 -7.06
N PHE A 172 -0.68 3.34 -6.04
CA PHE A 172 -0.70 4.80 -6.15
C PHE A 172 0.63 5.45 -6.54
N PRO A 173 1.79 5.11 -5.93
CA PRO A 173 3.04 5.74 -6.33
C PRO A 173 3.39 5.46 -7.80
N ALA A 174 3.16 4.23 -8.27
CA ALA A 174 3.41 3.85 -9.66
C ALA A 174 2.49 4.58 -10.64
N LEU A 175 1.21 4.78 -10.30
CA LEU A 175 0.26 5.54 -11.12
C LEU A 175 0.61 7.04 -11.15
N CYS A 176 1.06 7.61 -10.03
CA CYS A 176 1.54 8.99 -9.97
C CYS A 176 2.79 9.20 -10.82
N ASP A 177 3.72 8.22 -10.84
CA ASP A 177 4.92 8.26 -11.67
C ASP A 177 4.56 8.25 -13.17
N GLN A 178 3.65 7.37 -13.59
CA GLN A 178 3.16 7.32 -14.97
C GLN A 178 2.49 8.64 -15.40
N LEU A 179 1.67 9.23 -14.52
CA LEU A 179 1.08 10.54 -14.76
C LEU A 179 2.17 11.62 -14.90
N ALA A 180 3.17 11.63 -14.02
CA ALA A 180 4.27 12.59 -14.06
C ALA A 180 5.05 12.51 -15.39
N TRP A 181 5.37 11.30 -15.87
CA TRP A 181 6.02 11.10 -17.16
C TRP A 181 5.18 11.60 -18.34
N ARG A 182 3.86 11.42 -18.28
CA ARG A 182 2.95 11.95 -19.30
C ARG A 182 2.95 13.48 -19.31
N LEU A 183 2.96 14.12 -18.13
CA LEU A 183 3.00 15.58 -17.99
C LEU A 183 4.32 16.18 -18.46
N LEU A 184 5.42 15.49 -18.17
CA LEU A 184 6.74 15.89 -18.64
C LEU A 184 6.82 15.85 -20.18
N LYS A 185 6.23 14.82 -20.82
CA LYS A 185 6.12 14.74 -22.28
C LYS A 185 5.26 15.86 -22.89
N SER A 186 4.24 16.33 -22.17
CA SER A 186 3.43 17.48 -22.61
C SER A 186 4.10 18.85 -22.33
N GLY A 187 5.24 18.88 -21.65
CA GLY A 187 5.99 20.11 -21.36
C GLY A 187 5.61 20.80 -20.04
N ASP A 188 4.73 20.21 -19.22
CA ASP A 188 4.37 20.75 -17.91
C ASP A 188 5.29 20.15 -16.83
N ALA A 189 6.52 20.67 -16.77
CA ALA A 189 7.54 20.22 -15.82
C ALA A 189 7.15 20.48 -14.36
N PHE A 190 6.36 21.52 -14.11
CA PHE A 190 5.92 21.85 -12.76
C PHE A 190 4.89 20.84 -12.24
N ALA A 191 3.81 20.61 -12.98
CA ALA A 191 2.82 19.60 -12.60
C ALA A 191 3.44 18.20 -12.51
N ALA A 192 4.39 17.88 -13.42
CA ALA A 192 5.16 16.64 -13.34
C ALA A 192 5.94 16.53 -12.03
N SER A 193 6.62 17.60 -11.60
CA SER A 193 7.37 17.61 -10.33
C SER A 193 6.48 17.34 -9.11
N LEU A 194 5.26 17.92 -9.07
CA LEU A 194 4.30 17.65 -8.00
C LEU A 194 3.83 16.18 -7.99
N CYS A 195 3.59 15.60 -9.18
CA CYS A 195 3.24 14.18 -9.29
C CYS A 195 4.40 13.26 -8.90
N PHE A 196 5.66 13.62 -9.19
CA PHE A 196 6.83 12.85 -8.74
C PHE A 196 7.02 12.87 -7.22
N ILE A 197 6.67 13.98 -6.53
CA ILE A 197 6.61 14.02 -5.06
C ILE A 197 5.60 12.99 -4.54
N CYS A 198 4.39 12.94 -5.10
CA CYS A 198 3.38 11.94 -4.73
C CYS A 198 3.81 10.50 -5.04
N ALA A 199 4.64 10.30 -6.06
CA ALA A 199 5.22 9.02 -6.43
C ALA A 199 6.42 8.62 -5.56
N MET A 200 6.92 9.51 -4.69
CA MET A 200 8.17 9.35 -3.94
C MET A 200 9.40 9.11 -4.85
N ASN A 201 9.37 9.67 -6.05
CA ASN A 201 10.49 9.58 -7.00
C ASN A 201 11.45 10.75 -6.77
N MET A 202 12.29 10.63 -5.73
CA MET A 202 13.28 11.64 -5.38
C MET A 202 14.22 12.00 -6.54
N PRO A 203 14.89 11.04 -7.23
CA PRO A 203 15.90 11.37 -8.23
C PRO A 203 15.35 12.27 -9.35
N LYS A 204 14.16 11.96 -9.87
CA LYS A 204 13.54 12.77 -10.92
C LYS A 204 13.00 14.10 -10.41
N THR A 205 12.51 14.15 -9.18
CA THR A 205 12.07 15.42 -8.57
C THR A 205 13.24 16.40 -8.44
N VAL A 206 14.38 15.92 -7.91
CA VAL A 206 15.60 16.74 -7.75
C VAL A 206 16.15 17.19 -9.11
N GLU A 207 16.20 16.31 -10.10
CA GLU A 207 16.64 16.64 -11.46
C GLU A 207 15.81 17.79 -12.06
N LEU A 208 14.47 17.72 -11.97
CA LEU A 208 13.57 18.75 -12.47
C LEU A 208 13.73 20.08 -11.74
N TRP A 209 13.83 20.05 -10.41
CA TRP A 209 14.01 21.27 -9.64
C TRP A 209 15.39 21.90 -9.85
N THR A 210 16.44 21.09 -10.01
CA THR A 210 17.80 21.57 -10.33
C THR A 210 17.82 22.28 -11.68
N ALA A 211 17.15 21.71 -12.69
CA ALA A 211 17.02 22.33 -14.00
C ALA A 211 16.27 23.66 -13.92
N ALA A 212 15.18 23.72 -13.13
CA ALA A 212 14.39 24.94 -12.92
C ALA A 212 15.14 26.01 -12.09
N ALA A 213 15.97 25.63 -11.13
CA ALA A 213 16.77 26.59 -10.36
C ALA A 213 17.94 27.17 -11.18
N SER A 214 18.52 26.35 -12.07
CA SER A 214 19.64 26.76 -12.94
C SER A 214 19.28 27.88 -13.91
N SER A 215 18.00 28.02 -14.30
CA SER A 215 17.54 29.14 -15.14
C SER A 215 17.47 30.46 -14.39
N HIS A 216 17.38 30.44 -13.06
CA HIS A 216 17.23 31.64 -12.25
C HIS A 216 18.55 32.15 -11.66
N GLY A 217 19.60 31.34 -11.52
CA GLY A 217 20.98 31.81 -11.23
C GLY A 217 21.17 32.62 -9.93
N HIS A 218 20.17 32.68 -9.05
CA HIS A 218 20.22 33.45 -7.80
C HIS A 218 20.63 32.55 -6.62
N PRO A 219 21.51 33.01 -5.72
CA PRO A 219 21.96 32.22 -4.56
C PRO A 219 20.82 31.80 -3.63
N ALA A 220 19.75 32.59 -3.55
CA ALA A 220 18.55 32.24 -2.79
C ALA A 220 17.79 31.03 -3.35
N ALA A 221 17.81 30.83 -4.68
CA ALA A 221 17.15 29.68 -5.32
C ALA A 221 17.87 28.37 -5.00
N THR A 222 19.21 28.39 -4.93
CA THR A 222 20.01 27.23 -4.53
C THR A 222 19.74 26.82 -3.08
N VAL A 223 19.64 27.79 -2.17
CA VAL A 223 19.30 27.53 -0.76
C VAL A 223 17.91 26.92 -0.67
N HIS A 224 16.91 27.54 -1.32
CA HIS A 224 15.53 27.05 -1.32
C HIS A 224 15.41 25.62 -1.86
N LEU A 225 16.14 25.32 -2.92
CA LEU A 225 16.21 23.97 -3.49
C LEU A 225 16.77 22.95 -2.49
N VAL A 226 17.88 23.27 -1.81
CA VAL A 226 18.45 22.37 -0.80
C VAL A 226 17.48 22.14 0.36
N GLU A 227 16.76 23.18 0.80
CA GLU A 227 15.72 23.05 1.83
C GLU A 227 14.59 22.11 1.37
N GLN A 228 14.12 22.23 0.12
CA GLN A 228 13.09 21.37 -0.44
C GLN A 228 13.55 19.91 -0.55
N ILE A 229 14.78 19.66 -1.04
CA ILE A 229 15.35 18.32 -1.16
C ILE A 229 15.47 17.69 0.22
N HIS A 230 15.90 18.45 1.23
CA HIS A 230 16.04 17.96 2.59
C HIS A 230 14.69 17.55 3.19
N VAL A 231 13.66 18.39 3.06
CA VAL A 231 12.31 18.06 3.53
C VAL A 231 11.73 16.87 2.78
N LEU A 232 11.92 16.81 1.46
CA LEU A 232 11.48 15.66 0.66
C LEU A 232 12.16 14.36 1.12
N ALA A 233 13.46 14.42 1.48
CA ALA A 233 14.21 13.25 1.95
C ALA A 233 13.69 12.74 3.30
N GLN A 234 13.34 13.66 4.21
CA GLN A 234 12.69 13.30 5.46
C GLN A 234 11.30 12.68 5.24
N GLY A 235 10.53 13.19 4.26
CA GLY A 235 9.19 12.69 3.95
C GLY A 235 9.17 11.33 3.25
N THR A 236 10.14 11.04 2.38
CA THR A 236 10.24 9.75 1.67
C THR A 236 11.08 8.71 2.42
N GLY A 237 11.88 9.13 3.41
CA GLY A 237 12.85 8.27 4.08
C GLY A 237 14.04 7.86 3.19
N GLN A 238 14.23 8.52 2.04
CA GLN A 238 15.35 8.29 1.12
C GLN A 238 16.48 9.28 1.42
N SER A 239 17.73 8.83 1.36
CA SER A 239 18.88 9.73 1.49
C SER A 239 19.02 10.60 0.23
N PRO A 240 19.24 11.92 0.36
CA PRO A 240 19.50 12.77 -0.79
C PRO A 240 20.83 12.37 -1.44
N ASP A 241 20.88 12.46 -2.77
CA ASP A 241 22.12 12.27 -3.52
C ASP A 241 23.03 13.49 -3.33
N LEU A 242 24.04 13.32 -2.49
CA LEU A 242 24.99 14.39 -2.15
C LEU A 242 25.93 14.73 -3.30
N ASP A 243 26.02 13.89 -4.33
CA ASP A 243 26.83 14.11 -5.53
C ASP A 243 26.10 14.98 -6.58
N ALA A 244 24.85 15.38 -6.31
CA ALA A 244 24.11 16.25 -7.20
C ALA A 244 24.76 17.64 -7.32
N PRO A 245 24.79 18.25 -8.53
CA PRO A 245 25.47 19.53 -8.78
C PRO A 245 24.93 20.70 -7.94
N VAL A 246 23.72 20.55 -7.40
CA VAL A 246 23.10 21.48 -6.43
C VAL A 246 23.92 21.59 -5.15
N TYR A 247 24.41 20.47 -4.61
CA TYR A 247 25.17 20.47 -3.37
C TYR A 247 26.57 21.06 -3.56
N GLU A 248 27.17 20.91 -4.74
CA GLU A 248 28.42 21.61 -5.09
C GLU A 248 28.20 23.13 -5.15
N ALA A 249 27.13 23.59 -5.81
CA ALA A 249 26.77 25.00 -5.87
C ALA A 249 26.42 25.58 -4.48
N PHE A 250 25.76 24.80 -3.63
CA PHE A 250 25.45 25.18 -2.25
C PHE A 250 26.72 25.21 -1.38
N ALA A 251 27.61 24.22 -1.52
CA ALA A 251 28.87 24.15 -0.80
C ALA A 251 29.79 25.34 -1.15
N ALA A 252 29.83 25.72 -2.43
CA ALA A 252 30.51 26.93 -2.90
C ALA A 252 29.90 28.21 -2.29
N LEU A 253 28.57 28.27 -2.14
CA LEU A 253 27.87 29.41 -1.54
C LEU A 253 28.11 29.54 -0.03
N VAL A 254 28.17 28.41 0.69
CA VAL A 254 28.37 28.33 2.15
C VAL A 254 29.86 28.34 2.52
N GLY A 255 30.76 28.32 1.53
CA GLY A 255 32.22 28.33 1.74
C GLY A 255 32.79 27.00 2.25
N LEU A 256 32.03 25.91 2.12
CA LEU A 256 32.50 24.56 2.44
C LEU A 256 33.15 23.97 1.18
N ASN A 257 34.49 23.95 1.11
CA ASN A 257 35.18 23.12 0.12
C ASN A 257 34.92 21.64 0.47
N LEU A 258 33.87 21.04 -0.10
CA LEU A 258 33.77 19.58 -0.20
C LEU A 258 34.89 19.14 -1.14
N VAL A 259 36.02 18.78 -0.56
CA VAL A 259 37.11 18.11 -1.28
C VAL A 259 36.60 16.75 -1.71
N SER A 260 36.14 16.62 -2.95
CA SER A 260 35.95 15.32 -3.59
C SER A 260 37.33 14.70 -3.85
N PRO A 261 37.58 13.45 -3.43
CA PRO A 261 38.82 12.76 -3.75
C PRO A 261 38.69 12.15 -5.14
N SER A 262 39.25 12.77 -6.17
CA SER A 262 39.52 12.06 -7.42
C SER A 262 40.67 12.68 -8.23
N HIS A 263 41.67 11.83 -8.45
CA HIS A 263 42.63 11.78 -9.55
C HIS A 263 43.52 13.01 -9.85
N ARG A 264 44.83 12.85 -9.59
CA ARG A 264 45.90 13.42 -10.41
C ARG A 264 46.56 12.33 -11.24
N PRO A 265 46.67 12.47 -12.57
CA PRO A 265 47.55 11.67 -13.41
C PRO A 265 48.82 12.46 -13.77
N VAL A 266 50.03 11.98 -13.43
CA VAL A 266 51.30 12.32 -14.13
C VAL A 266 52.36 11.23 -13.89
N GLU A 267 52.74 10.51 -14.93
CA GLU A 267 54.06 9.85 -15.17
C GLU A 267 54.96 10.82 -16.00
N PRO A 268 56.23 10.55 -16.36
CA PRO A 268 57.23 9.54 -15.93
C PRO A 268 58.67 10.13 -15.72
N THR A 269 59.66 9.31 -15.33
CA THR A 269 61.02 9.30 -15.95
C THR A 269 61.84 8.07 -15.52
N ASP A 270 62.63 7.61 -16.49
CA ASP A 270 63.33 6.34 -16.67
C ASP A 270 64.73 6.29 -16.00
N ASP A 271 65.35 5.11 -16.13
CA ASP A 271 66.79 4.76 -16.11
C ASP A 271 67.37 3.99 -14.90
N GLY A 272 67.74 2.73 -15.16
CA GLY A 272 69.12 2.28 -14.92
C GLY A 272 69.40 1.18 -13.88
N ILE A 273 69.30 -0.08 -14.29
CA ILE A 273 69.94 -1.30 -13.70
C ILE A 273 71.46 -1.25 -14.00
N PRO A 274 72.42 -1.78 -13.16
CA PRO A 274 72.57 -3.23 -12.94
C PRO A 274 73.08 -3.83 -11.60
N SER A 275 72.52 -5.01 -11.34
CA SER A 275 73.12 -6.31 -10.94
C SER A 275 74.14 -6.40 -9.79
N THR A 276 73.92 -7.35 -8.87
CA THR A 276 74.57 -8.69 -8.87
C THR A 276 74.18 -9.53 -7.63
N ASN A 277 73.63 -10.73 -7.89
CA ASN A 277 73.68 -12.05 -7.20
C ASN A 277 73.68 -12.12 -5.65
N THR A 278 73.04 -13.10 -5.01
CA THR A 278 73.48 -14.52 -5.03
C THR A 278 72.48 -15.43 -4.27
N PHE A 279 71.96 -16.47 -4.95
CA PHE A 279 71.74 -17.89 -4.54
C PHE A 279 70.82 -18.25 -3.34
N ILE A 280 70.13 -19.39 -3.24
CA ILE A 280 69.79 -20.55 -4.11
C ILE A 280 68.62 -21.31 -3.43
N ALA A 281 67.70 -21.82 -4.26
CA ALA A 281 66.99 -23.13 -4.31
C ALA A 281 66.58 -23.94 -3.03
N ASP A 282 65.63 -24.88 -3.02
CA ASP A 282 65.01 -25.67 -4.10
C ASP A 282 63.76 -26.48 -3.63
N THR A 283 62.82 -26.68 -4.58
CA THR A 283 61.94 -27.84 -4.91
C THR A 283 61.10 -28.70 -3.92
N SER A 284 59.82 -28.87 -4.34
CA SER A 284 59.07 -30.13 -4.61
C SER A 284 58.09 -30.77 -3.58
N THR A 285 56.85 -30.95 -4.05
CA THR A 285 55.76 -31.90 -3.69
C THR A 285 56.04 -33.34 -4.22
N PRO A 286 55.21 -34.43 -4.08
CA PRO A 286 53.99 -34.73 -3.27
C PRO A 286 53.88 -36.19 -2.65
N LEU A 287 52.85 -36.38 -1.79
CA LEU A 287 51.95 -37.55 -1.52
C LEU A 287 52.38 -38.95 -0.92
N THR A 288 51.50 -39.40 0.01
CA THR A 288 51.16 -40.77 0.55
C THR A 288 51.86 -41.28 1.85
N PRO A 289 51.39 -42.36 2.56
CA PRO A 289 50.13 -42.49 3.33
C PRO A 289 50.25 -43.21 4.73
N VAL A 290 49.16 -43.20 5.52
CA VAL A 290 48.68 -44.19 6.53
C VAL A 290 49.53 -44.57 7.78
N SER A 291 49.06 -44.19 9.00
CA SER A 291 48.62 -45.11 10.10
C SER A 291 48.56 -44.46 11.49
N GLN A 292 47.41 -44.63 12.17
CA GLN A 292 47.23 -44.92 13.63
C GLN A 292 47.58 -43.77 14.64
N ILE A 293 46.87 -43.47 15.75
CA ILE A 293 45.90 -44.18 16.59
C ILE A 293 45.35 -43.19 17.68
N LEU A 294 44.16 -43.47 18.25
CA LEU A 294 43.50 -42.91 19.47
C LEU A 294 42.82 -41.52 19.37
N GLN A 295 41.49 -41.42 19.21
CA GLN A 295 40.38 -41.57 20.19
C GLN A 295 40.24 -40.44 21.23
N HIS A 296 39.26 -39.55 21.04
CA HIS A 296 38.02 -39.60 21.85
C HIS A 296 36.89 -38.75 21.26
N ASP A 297 35.70 -39.35 21.31
CA ASP A 297 34.45 -39.00 20.65
C ASP A 297 33.71 -37.78 21.21
N ALA A 298 33.04 -37.08 20.29
CA ALA A 298 31.72 -36.49 20.51
C ALA A 298 30.66 -37.47 19.97
N PRO A 299 29.45 -37.57 20.54
CA PRO A 299 28.34 -38.18 19.83
C PRO A 299 27.25 -37.15 19.47
N ARG A 300 26.91 -37.15 18.19
CA ARG A 300 25.57 -36.83 17.67
C ARG A 300 24.93 -38.14 17.16
N PRO A 301 23.70 -38.08 16.64
CA PRO A 301 22.49 -38.68 17.19
C PRO A 301 22.30 -40.16 16.82
N SER A 302 21.42 -40.87 17.52
CA SER A 302 20.90 -42.17 17.06
C SER A 302 19.38 -42.22 17.11
N THR A 303 18.83 -42.59 15.96
CA THR A 303 17.49 -43.11 15.74
C THR A 303 17.38 -44.51 16.34
N THR A 304 16.33 -44.78 17.10
CA THR A 304 15.84 -46.13 17.34
C THR A 304 14.32 -46.14 17.40
N SER A 305 13.73 -46.87 16.46
CA SER A 305 12.35 -47.33 16.47
C SER A 305 12.14 -48.45 17.48
N SER A 306 11.06 -48.42 18.26
CA SER A 306 10.28 -49.60 18.67
C SER A 306 8.93 -49.21 19.27
N SER A 307 7.97 -50.09 19.03
CA SER A 307 6.52 -49.95 19.05
C SER A 307 5.84 -50.43 20.34
N HIS A 308 4.52 -50.17 20.40
CA HIS A 308 3.47 -50.54 21.37
C HIS A 308 3.28 -49.49 22.49
N SER A 309 2.11 -48.87 22.65
CA SER A 309 0.76 -49.45 22.59
C SER A 309 -0.28 -48.48 22.04
N ALA A 310 -1.24 -49.04 21.30
CA ALA A 310 -2.47 -48.39 20.89
C ALA A 310 -3.39 -48.21 22.11
N ASP A 311 -3.69 -46.96 22.48
CA ASP A 311 -5.06 -46.52 22.77
C ASP A 311 -5.12 -44.99 22.89
N SER A 312 -6.29 -44.43 22.58
CA SER A 312 -6.66 -42.99 22.61
C SER A 312 -6.18 -42.08 21.47
N VAL A 313 -6.81 -42.28 20.31
CA VAL A 313 -7.12 -41.20 19.37
C VAL A 313 -8.19 -40.29 20.02
N ASP A 314 -8.10 -38.97 19.76
CA ASP A 314 -9.17 -37.97 19.92
C ASP A 314 -9.31 -37.20 21.26
N ARG A 315 -8.23 -36.59 21.77
CA ARG A 315 -8.35 -35.46 22.70
C ARG A 315 -7.28 -34.38 22.44
N PRO A 316 -7.65 -33.08 22.35
CA PRO A 316 -6.67 -32.00 22.22
C PRO A 316 -5.75 -31.96 23.45
N PRO A 317 -4.46 -31.61 23.28
CA PRO A 317 -3.53 -31.49 24.39
C PRO A 317 -4.00 -30.41 25.39
N PRO A 318 -3.84 -30.62 26.71
CA PRO A 318 -4.19 -29.62 27.70
C PRO A 318 -3.33 -28.36 27.54
N PHE A 319 -3.90 -27.19 27.85
CA PHE A 319 -3.21 -25.90 27.80
C PHE A 319 -1.98 -25.90 28.74
N VAL A 320 -0.80 -25.55 28.21
CA VAL A 320 0.45 -25.47 28.97
C VAL A 320 0.86 -24.00 29.11
N ARG A 321 0.93 -23.50 30.35
CA ARG A 321 1.47 -22.17 30.66
C ARG A 321 2.93 -22.11 30.18
N THR A 322 3.23 -21.21 29.24
CA THR A 322 4.57 -21.02 28.67
C THR A 322 5.26 -19.82 29.33
N ALA A 323 6.60 -19.77 29.35
CA ALA A 323 7.37 -18.65 29.91
C ALA A 323 7.00 -17.27 29.32
N ALA A 324 6.44 -17.25 28.10
CA ALA A 324 5.88 -16.07 27.45
C ALA A 324 4.51 -15.64 28.01
N MET A 325 4.08 -16.10 29.19
CA MET A 325 2.80 -15.78 29.83
C MET A 325 2.97 -15.40 31.30
N ALA A 326 4.19 -15.07 31.72
CA ALA A 326 4.57 -14.92 33.13
C ALA A 326 3.97 -13.68 33.83
N ASN A 327 3.55 -12.67 33.06
CA ASN A 327 3.02 -11.40 33.57
C ASN A 327 1.51 -11.23 33.36
N ILE A 328 0.81 -12.27 32.90
CA ILE A 328 -0.64 -12.23 32.62
C ILE A 328 -1.41 -12.58 33.90
N SER A 329 -2.43 -11.78 34.25
CA SER A 329 -3.32 -12.06 35.38
C SER A 329 -4.06 -13.39 35.19
N GLU A 330 -4.48 -14.06 36.28
CA GLU A 330 -5.21 -15.34 36.17
C GLU A 330 -6.54 -15.21 35.41
N ASP A 331 -7.20 -14.05 35.49
CA ASP A 331 -8.41 -13.75 34.73
C ASP A 331 -8.12 -13.63 33.23
N ASP A 332 -7.03 -12.95 32.86
CA ASP A 332 -6.62 -12.74 31.46
C ASP A 332 -6.12 -14.03 30.78
N LEU A 333 -5.69 -15.01 31.59
CA LEU A 333 -5.28 -16.31 31.09
C LEU A 333 -6.45 -17.10 30.47
N GLY A 334 -7.68 -16.88 30.98
CA GLY A 334 -8.89 -17.51 30.45
C GLY A 334 -9.19 -17.14 28.99
N ILE A 335 -8.77 -15.93 28.56
CA ILE A 335 -8.87 -15.49 27.16
C ILE A 335 -7.98 -16.38 26.27
N VAL A 336 -6.74 -16.59 26.71
CA VAL A 336 -5.74 -17.32 25.92
C VAL A 336 -6.07 -18.81 25.87
N GLU A 337 -6.55 -19.37 26.98
CA GLU A 337 -7.01 -20.76 27.04
C GLU A 337 -8.17 -21.00 26.07
N THR A 338 -9.17 -20.12 26.08
CA THR A 338 -10.35 -20.23 25.21
C THR A 338 -9.98 -20.16 23.72
N LEU A 339 -9.13 -19.19 23.34
CA LEU A 339 -8.67 -19.06 21.96
C LEU A 339 -7.79 -20.24 21.53
N THR A 340 -6.90 -20.71 22.41
CA THR A 340 -6.03 -21.86 22.13
C THR A 340 -6.84 -23.15 21.95
N ALA A 341 -7.87 -23.36 22.77
CA ALA A 341 -8.76 -24.51 22.65
C ALA A 341 -9.51 -24.50 21.30
N LEU A 342 -10.08 -23.35 20.91
CA LEU A 342 -10.80 -23.23 19.64
C LEU A 342 -9.89 -23.35 18.41
N LEU A 343 -8.71 -22.74 18.44
CA LEU A 343 -7.71 -22.89 17.37
C LEU A 343 -7.24 -24.34 17.22
N SER A 344 -7.06 -25.04 18.34
CA SER A 344 -6.72 -26.46 18.36
C SER A 344 -7.83 -27.29 17.74
N LEU A 345 -9.10 -27.06 18.11
CA LEU A 345 -10.26 -27.74 17.52
C LEU A 345 -10.37 -27.52 16.01
N LEU A 346 -10.07 -26.31 15.52
CA LEU A 346 -10.04 -26.01 14.09
C LEU A 346 -8.89 -26.72 13.37
N SER A 347 -7.73 -26.90 14.01
CA SER A 347 -6.57 -27.58 13.43
C SER A 347 -6.82 -29.07 13.15
N PHE A 348 -7.72 -29.71 13.91
CA PHE A 348 -8.11 -31.11 13.70
C PHE A 348 -9.14 -31.29 12.57
N GLN A 349 -9.67 -30.20 12.00
CA GLN A 349 -10.65 -30.26 10.91
C GLN A 349 -9.95 -30.37 9.54
N LYS A 350 -10.63 -31.02 8.57
CA LYS A 350 -10.18 -30.98 7.16
C LYS A 350 -10.49 -29.61 6.56
N LEU A 351 -9.48 -28.74 6.59
CA LEU A 351 -9.52 -27.37 6.07
C LEU A 351 -9.08 -27.32 4.60
N SER A 352 -9.73 -26.48 3.81
CA SER A 352 -9.26 -26.08 2.47
C SER A 352 -7.96 -25.26 2.59
N GLY A 353 -7.16 -25.17 1.52
CA GLY A 353 -5.93 -24.36 1.51
C GLY A 353 -6.16 -22.89 1.92
N ALA A 354 -7.31 -22.32 1.57
CA ALA A 354 -7.70 -20.98 2.03
C ALA A 354 -8.05 -20.92 3.53
N GLU A 355 -8.70 -21.95 4.06
CA GLU A 355 -9.08 -22.04 5.47
C GLU A 355 -7.87 -22.34 6.38
N ALA A 356 -6.89 -23.11 5.88
CA ALA A 356 -5.62 -23.32 6.56
C ALA A 356 -4.81 -22.02 6.68
N LYS A 357 -4.83 -21.16 5.64
CA LYS A 357 -4.23 -19.83 5.70
C LYS A 357 -4.94 -18.92 6.72
N GLN A 358 -6.27 -18.96 6.76
CA GLN A 358 -7.05 -18.22 7.77
C GLN A 358 -6.74 -18.68 9.20
N LEU A 359 -6.56 -20.00 9.42
CA LEU A 359 -6.16 -20.53 10.72
C LEU A 359 -4.76 -20.06 11.12
N ALA A 360 -3.79 -20.04 10.18
CA ALA A 360 -2.44 -19.54 10.45
C ALA A 360 -2.42 -18.03 10.80
N GLU A 361 -3.25 -17.22 10.14
CA GLU A 361 -3.43 -15.80 10.47
C GLU A 361 -4.07 -15.62 11.85
N ALA A 362 -5.02 -16.48 12.22
CA ALA A 362 -5.66 -16.47 13.53
C ALA A 362 -4.69 -16.85 14.67
N VAL A 363 -3.78 -17.80 14.43
CA VAL A 363 -2.71 -18.15 15.39
C VAL A 363 -1.79 -16.96 15.62
N LYS A 364 -1.34 -16.29 14.55
CA LYS A 364 -0.53 -15.05 14.67
C LYS A 364 -1.26 -13.95 15.43
N ALA A 365 -2.55 -13.76 15.19
CA ALA A 365 -3.35 -12.78 15.91
C ALA A 365 -3.47 -13.10 17.40
N LYS A 366 -3.66 -14.39 17.75
CA LYS A 366 -3.65 -14.84 19.14
C LYS A 366 -2.30 -14.55 19.80
N ASP A 367 -1.18 -14.85 19.14
CA ASP A 367 0.16 -14.59 19.68
C ASP A 367 0.41 -13.08 19.88
N ALA A 368 -0.04 -12.24 18.95
CA ALA A 368 0.03 -10.78 19.09
C ALA A 368 -0.81 -10.25 20.25
N LEU A 369 -2.02 -10.80 20.47
CA LEU A 369 -2.86 -10.46 21.63
C LEU A 369 -2.20 -10.88 22.95
N VAL A 370 -1.61 -12.08 23.00
CA VAL A 370 -0.85 -12.57 24.16
C VAL A 370 0.33 -11.66 24.47
N ALA A 371 1.07 -11.20 23.46
CA ALA A 371 2.17 -10.25 23.64
C ALA A 371 1.69 -8.92 24.24
N LYS A 372 0.53 -8.40 23.79
CA LYS A 372 -0.08 -7.18 24.32
C LYS A 372 -0.58 -7.34 25.76
N LEU A 373 -1.17 -8.48 26.10
CA LEU A 373 -1.57 -8.82 27.47
C LEU A 373 -0.35 -8.90 28.41
N ASN A 374 0.74 -9.54 27.98
CA ASN A 374 1.98 -9.60 28.77
C ASN A 374 2.63 -8.24 29.01
N ALA A 375 2.50 -7.31 28.04
CA ALA A 375 3.06 -5.97 28.13
C ALA A 375 2.15 -5.00 28.91
N ALA A 376 0.96 -5.43 29.34
CA ALA A 376 -0.09 -4.59 29.93
C ALA A 376 -0.44 -3.35 29.07
N ASP A 377 -0.34 -3.50 27.73
CA ASP A 377 -0.48 -2.42 26.75
C ASP A 377 -1.92 -2.32 26.19
N LEU A 378 -2.90 -2.69 27.02
CA LEU A 378 -4.32 -2.65 26.70
C LEU A 378 -5.03 -1.68 27.66
N SER A 379 -5.86 -0.79 27.12
CA SER A 379 -6.72 0.06 27.94
C SER A 379 -7.76 -0.80 28.68
N PRO A 380 -8.23 -0.39 29.88
CA PRO A 380 -9.21 -1.17 30.64
C PRO A 380 -10.49 -1.44 29.84
N THR A 381 -10.93 -0.47 29.02
CA THR A 381 -12.08 -0.62 28.12
C THR A 381 -11.92 -1.71 27.06
N VAL A 382 -10.70 -1.86 26.52
CA VAL A 382 -10.38 -2.90 25.53
C VAL A 382 -10.24 -4.24 26.23
N LEU A 383 -9.65 -4.28 27.43
CA LEU A 383 -9.52 -5.50 28.21
C LEU A 383 -10.90 -6.08 28.58
N ASP A 384 -11.83 -5.25 29.06
CA ASP A 384 -13.21 -5.64 29.35
C ASP A 384 -13.91 -6.22 28.12
N SER A 385 -13.74 -5.56 26.97
CA SER A 385 -14.31 -6.04 25.70
C SER A 385 -13.69 -7.37 25.23
N VAL A 386 -12.41 -7.61 25.50
CA VAL A 386 -11.74 -8.88 25.19
C VAL A 386 -12.22 -9.99 26.13
N HIS A 387 -12.49 -9.68 27.40
CA HIS A 387 -13.14 -10.60 28.35
C HIS A 387 -14.55 -10.97 27.91
N ASP A 388 -15.36 -9.99 27.51
CA ASP A 388 -16.71 -10.23 26.96
C ASP A 388 -16.68 -11.13 25.73
N MET A 389 -15.68 -10.91 24.86
CA MET A 389 -15.45 -11.72 23.67
C MET A 389 -15.03 -13.15 24.02
N ALA A 390 -14.16 -13.35 25.00
CA ALA A 390 -13.78 -14.67 25.49
C ALA A 390 -14.97 -15.41 26.13
N ALA A 391 -15.78 -14.71 26.94
CA ALA A 391 -17.00 -15.27 27.55
C ALA A 391 -18.06 -15.66 26.49
N ALA A 392 -18.18 -14.91 25.40
CA ALA A 392 -19.03 -15.28 24.27
C ALA A 392 -18.50 -16.53 23.54
N LEU A 393 -17.18 -16.63 23.34
CA LEU A 393 -16.53 -17.79 22.74
C LEU A 393 -16.67 -19.06 23.58
N GLN A 394 -16.57 -18.96 24.91
CA GLN A 394 -16.79 -20.08 25.83
C GLN A 394 -18.22 -20.64 25.73
N ARG A 395 -19.21 -19.76 25.54
CA ARG A 395 -20.61 -20.14 25.30
C ARG A 395 -20.88 -20.64 23.88
N ARG A 396 -19.86 -20.73 23.03
CA ARG A 396 -19.96 -21.00 21.58
C ARG A 396 -20.87 -20.02 20.83
N ASP A 397 -21.09 -18.83 21.38
CA ASP A 397 -21.82 -17.78 20.70
C ASP A 397 -20.86 -16.95 19.84
N PHE A 398 -20.50 -17.54 18.70
CA PHE A 398 -19.56 -16.92 17.76
C PHE A 398 -20.10 -15.63 17.12
N LYS A 399 -21.44 -15.43 17.10
CA LYS A 399 -22.05 -14.21 16.57
C LYS A 399 -21.91 -13.06 17.56
N ALA A 400 -22.17 -13.30 18.85
CA ALA A 400 -21.94 -12.30 19.89
C ALA A 400 -20.45 -11.92 19.97
N ALA A 401 -19.54 -12.89 19.90
CA ALA A 401 -18.09 -12.62 19.88
C ALA A 401 -17.68 -11.76 18.66
N GLN A 402 -18.26 -12.03 17.49
CA GLN A 402 -18.01 -11.23 16.29
C GLN A 402 -18.55 -9.80 16.41
N GLN A 403 -19.70 -9.59 17.05
CA GLN A 403 -20.25 -8.24 17.25
C GLN A 403 -19.35 -7.38 18.14
N VAL A 404 -18.82 -7.95 19.23
CA VAL A 404 -17.85 -7.27 20.11
C VAL A 404 -16.56 -6.94 19.34
N HIS A 405 -16.07 -7.88 18.51
CA HIS A 405 -14.92 -7.64 17.64
C HIS A 405 -15.14 -6.49 16.65
N VAL A 406 -16.33 -6.40 16.03
CA VAL A 406 -16.69 -5.29 15.12
C VAL A 406 -16.73 -3.95 15.88
N ALA A 407 -17.29 -3.93 17.09
CA ALA A 407 -17.32 -2.74 17.93
C ALA A 407 -15.89 -2.27 18.30
N LEU A 408 -15.01 -3.19 18.67
CA LEU A 408 -13.58 -2.91 18.93
C LEU A 408 -12.86 -2.40 17.67
N THR A 409 -13.16 -2.97 16.50
CA THR A 409 -12.63 -2.53 15.21
C THR A 409 -13.08 -1.12 14.85
N SER A 410 -14.27 -0.69 15.28
CA SER A 410 -14.76 0.68 15.03
C SER A 410 -14.20 1.73 15.99
N SER A 411 -13.80 1.34 17.20
CA SER A 411 -13.45 2.26 18.29
C SER A 411 -11.94 2.35 18.58
N HIS A 412 -11.19 1.25 18.42
CA HIS A 412 -9.78 1.15 18.86
C HIS A 412 -8.86 0.52 17.81
N TRP A 413 -9.18 0.69 16.51
CA TRP A 413 -8.38 0.12 15.41
C TRP A 413 -6.93 0.60 15.38
N ALA A 414 -6.69 1.90 15.57
CA ALA A 414 -5.37 2.51 15.38
C ALA A 414 -4.27 1.89 16.25
N LEU A 415 -4.61 1.50 17.48
CA LEU A 415 -3.67 0.94 18.46
C LEU A 415 -3.62 -0.61 18.45
N GLN A 416 -4.71 -1.27 18.03
CA GLN A 416 -4.90 -2.72 18.20
C GLN A 416 -5.05 -3.50 16.87
N LYS A 417 -4.69 -2.88 15.73
CA LYS A 417 -4.88 -3.46 14.38
C LYS A 417 -4.27 -4.84 14.17
N GLU A 418 -3.12 -5.12 14.80
CA GLU A 418 -2.31 -6.33 14.53
C GLU A 418 -3.04 -7.63 14.88
N TRP A 419 -3.70 -7.68 16.05
CA TRP A 419 -4.48 -8.86 16.45
C TRP A 419 -5.94 -8.76 16.00
N LEU A 420 -6.53 -7.56 15.91
CA LEU A 420 -7.91 -7.40 15.43
C LEU A 420 -8.08 -7.88 13.98
N ARG A 421 -7.11 -7.62 13.09
CA ARG A 421 -7.21 -7.99 11.68
C ARG A 421 -7.32 -9.50 11.47
N GLY A 422 -6.53 -10.30 12.19
CA GLY A 422 -6.50 -11.76 12.03
C GLY A 422 -7.65 -12.50 12.72
N LEU A 423 -8.36 -11.85 13.65
CA LEU A 423 -9.52 -12.46 14.32
C LEU A 423 -10.82 -12.43 13.49
N LYS A 424 -10.96 -11.52 12.52
CA LYS A 424 -12.18 -11.47 11.67
C LYS A 424 -12.39 -12.77 10.86
N PRO A 425 -11.38 -13.31 10.14
CA PRO A 425 -11.52 -14.61 9.47
C PRO A 425 -11.70 -15.77 10.45
N PHE A 426 -11.13 -15.68 11.66
CA PHE A 426 -11.29 -16.69 12.71
C PHE A 426 -12.74 -16.88 13.11
N TYR A 427 -13.49 -15.81 13.41
CA TYR A 427 -14.92 -15.94 13.74
C TYR A 427 -15.74 -16.55 12.61
N GLN A 428 -15.46 -16.15 11.37
CA GLN A 428 -16.12 -16.72 10.19
C GLN A 428 -15.83 -18.22 10.04
N LEU A 429 -14.60 -18.63 10.31
CA LEU A 429 -14.20 -20.04 10.28
C LEU A 429 -14.86 -20.85 11.42
N CYS A 430 -14.92 -20.30 12.63
CA CYS A 430 -15.65 -20.88 13.76
C CYS A 430 -17.15 -21.05 13.45
N ILE A 431 -17.81 -20.03 12.91
CA ILE A 431 -19.22 -20.09 12.49
C ILE A 431 -19.45 -21.14 11.39
N LYS A 432 -18.46 -21.35 10.51
CA LYS A 432 -18.58 -22.28 9.40
C LYS A 432 -18.32 -23.74 9.80
N ARG A 433 -17.40 -23.99 10.73
CA ARG A 433 -16.88 -25.34 11.05
C ARG A 433 -17.23 -25.86 12.44
N LEU A 434 -17.59 -25.00 13.39
CA LEU A 434 -17.81 -25.35 14.80
C LEU A 434 -19.25 -25.11 15.29
N LYS A 435 -20.22 -24.99 14.37
CA LYS A 435 -21.65 -24.81 14.67
C LYS A 435 -22.21 -25.85 15.61
#